data_AF-A0A257MZF9-F1
#
_entry.id   AF-A0A257MZF9-F1
#
_cell.length_a   1.000
_cell.length_b   1.000
_cell.length_c   1.000
_cell.angle_alpha   90.00
_cell.angle_beta   90.00
_cell.angle_gamma   90.00
#
_symmetry.space_group_name_H-M   'P 1'
#
loop_
_entity.id
_entity.type
_entity.pdbx_description
1 polymer ?
#
loop_
_entity_poly.entity_id
_entity_poly.type
_entity_poly.pdbx_seq_one_letter_code
_entity_poly.pdbx_strand_id
1 'polypeptide(L)'
;MTRKRSRKKQLPETPVRVTIESLAHDGRGVAHVDGKVIFIDEALPGEDVEFIYTESRKDYAEGKVVTLSSRAADRVDALCSHYGVCGGCSFQHVESSAQIRIKQDLLAEQFKRIGKVEMPELWQPLEGPHWGYRRKARMGVKYVAKKNRVLVGFRERRHPYLAEIDSCIVMHPIVGTKLIALGEM
;
A
#
# COMPACT_ATOMS: atom_id res chain seq x y z
N MET A 1 -27.04 6.79 25.33
CA MET A 1 -25.64 7.15 25.63
C MET A 1 -24.95 7.59 24.35
N THR A 2 -24.90 8.89 24.11
CA THR A 2 -24.36 9.49 22.88
C THR A 2 -22.83 9.46 22.97
N ARG A 3 -22.16 8.60 22.19
CA ARG A 3 -20.68 8.56 22.10
C ARG A 3 -20.19 9.95 21.65
N LYS A 4 -19.61 10.72 22.57
CA LYS A 4 -18.88 11.96 22.25
C LYS A 4 -17.86 11.62 21.16
N ARG A 5 -18.06 12.16 19.95
CA ARG A 5 -17.10 12.09 18.86
C ARG A 5 -15.82 12.77 19.34
N SER A 6 -14.77 11.98 19.61
CA SER A 6 -13.44 12.48 19.91
C SER A 6 -13.01 13.46 18.81
N ARG A 7 -12.59 14.68 19.17
CA ARG A 7 -12.02 15.66 18.25
C ARG A 7 -10.80 15.02 17.59
N LYS A 8 -10.79 14.90 16.26
CA LYS A 8 -9.61 14.46 15.51
C LYS A 8 -8.45 15.39 15.88
N LYS A 9 -7.39 14.82 16.48
CA LYS A 9 -6.16 15.53 16.80
C LYS A 9 -5.56 16.03 15.47
N GLN A 10 -5.21 17.31 15.38
CA GLN A 10 -4.58 17.85 14.19
C GLN A 10 -3.19 17.22 14.04
N LEU A 11 -2.92 16.64 12.87
CA LEU A 11 -1.65 16.01 12.57
C LEU A 11 -0.64 17.10 12.17
N PRO A 12 0.65 16.93 12.45
CA PRO A 12 1.68 17.81 11.91
C PRO A 12 1.64 17.81 10.38
N GLU A 13 1.62 18.99 9.76
CA GLU A 13 1.62 19.14 8.29
C GLU A 13 3.03 19.16 7.72
N THR A 14 4.03 19.49 8.53
CA THR A 14 5.44 19.52 8.12
C THR A 14 5.95 18.10 7.87
N PRO A 15 6.58 17.84 6.71
CA PRO A 15 7.24 16.56 6.46
C PRO A 15 8.34 16.28 7.47
N VAL A 16 8.44 15.02 7.90
CA VAL A 16 9.47 14.54 8.82
C VAL A 16 10.43 13.63 8.07
N ARG A 17 11.73 13.83 8.28
CA ARG A 17 12.79 12.98 7.70
C ARG A 17 13.06 11.78 8.57
N VAL A 18 13.09 10.60 7.95
CA VAL A 18 13.50 9.35 8.60
C VAL A 18 14.25 8.46 7.63
N THR A 19 15.10 7.60 8.18
CA THR A 19 15.60 6.42 7.49
C THR A 19 14.67 5.25 7.79
N ILE A 20 14.28 4.50 6.77
CA ILE A 20 13.41 3.35 6.93
C ILE A 20 14.23 2.15 7.42
N GLU A 21 13.82 1.60 8.55
CA GLU A 21 14.57 0.57 9.27
C GLU A 21 14.21 -0.83 8.79
N SER A 22 12.93 -1.09 8.54
CA SER A 22 12.41 -2.41 8.21
C SER A 22 11.05 -2.32 7.50
N LEU A 23 10.47 -3.47 7.17
CA LEU A 23 9.11 -3.59 6.62
C LEU A 23 8.18 -4.27 7.63
N ALA A 24 6.96 -3.76 7.69
CA ALA A 24 5.84 -4.45 8.30
C ALA A 24 5.33 -5.56 7.38
N HIS A 25 4.60 -6.52 7.96
CA HIS A 25 4.01 -7.65 7.25
C HIS A 25 3.06 -7.28 6.10
N ASP A 26 2.50 -6.06 6.13
CA ASP A 26 1.61 -5.52 5.11
C ASP A 26 2.33 -4.70 4.02
N GLY A 27 3.66 -4.61 4.11
CA GLY A 27 4.53 -3.95 3.14
C GLY A 27 4.78 -2.47 3.38
N ARG A 28 4.39 -1.93 4.54
CA ARG A 28 4.73 -0.57 4.93
C ARG A 28 6.13 -0.49 5.52
N GLY A 29 6.87 0.56 5.20
CA GLY A 29 8.11 0.90 5.87
C GLY A 29 7.88 1.18 7.35
N VAL A 30 8.84 0.80 8.19
CA VAL A 30 8.82 1.04 9.63
C VAL A 30 9.99 1.95 9.97
N ALA A 31 9.69 3.01 10.72
CA ALA A 31 10.68 3.90 11.31
C ALA A 31 10.19 4.35 12.69
N HIS A 32 11.11 4.87 13.52
CA HIS A 32 10.77 5.46 14.82
C HIS A 32 10.99 6.97 14.84
N VAL A 33 10.02 7.71 15.37
CA VAL A 33 10.14 9.14 15.66
C VAL A 33 9.79 9.36 17.12
N ASP A 34 10.70 9.92 17.90
CA ASP A 34 10.55 10.15 19.34
C ASP A 34 10.09 8.90 20.12
N GLY A 35 10.66 7.74 19.77
CA GLY A 35 10.33 6.44 20.38
C GLY A 35 8.98 5.85 19.96
N LYS A 36 8.26 6.50 19.04
CA LYS A 36 6.97 6.04 18.51
C LYS A 36 7.15 5.36 17.15
N VAL A 37 6.53 4.18 16.99
CA VAL A 37 6.53 3.42 15.73
C VAL A 37 5.67 4.13 14.69
N ILE A 38 6.24 4.35 13.50
CA ILE A 38 5.56 4.94 12.34
C ILE A 38 5.53 3.92 11.20
N PHE A 39 4.34 3.62 10.69
CA PHE A 39 4.14 2.82 9.48
C PHE A 39 3.98 3.74 8.27
N ILE A 40 4.90 3.66 7.32
CA ILE A 40 5.00 4.59 6.19
C ILE A 40 4.68 3.82 4.91
N ASP A 41 3.65 4.25 4.18
CA ASP A 41 3.38 3.68 2.86
C ASP A 41 4.46 4.04 1.86
N GLU A 42 4.70 3.13 0.92
CA GLU A 42 5.56 3.35 -0.24
C GLU A 42 7.02 3.63 0.16
N ALA A 43 7.45 3.06 1.27
CA ALA A 43 8.79 3.19 1.85
C ALA A 43 9.46 1.82 1.95
N LEU A 44 10.73 1.73 1.56
CA LEU A 44 11.54 0.50 1.63
C LEU A 44 12.71 0.65 2.59
N PRO A 45 13.19 -0.46 3.20
CA PRO A 45 14.34 -0.43 4.11
C PRO A 45 15.57 0.16 3.46
N GLY A 46 16.32 0.96 4.23
CA GLY A 46 17.52 1.66 3.79
C GLY A 46 17.27 2.96 3.03
N GLU A 47 16.00 3.35 2.82
CA GLU A 47 15.67 4.63 2.19
C GLU A 47 15.62 5.77 3.21
N ASP A 48 16.10 6.93 2.79
CA ASP A 48 15.91 8.20 3.48
C ASP A 48 14.73 8.92 2.83
N VAL A 49 13.68 9.15 3.60
CA VAL A 49 12.42 9.69 3.10
C VAL A 49 11.95 10.86 3.93
N GLU A 50 11.26 11.80 3.29
CA GLU A 50 10.35 12.71 3.97
C GLU A 50 8.95 12.14 3.89
N PHE A 51 8.26 12.04 5.02
CA PHE A 51 6.88 11.57 5.09
C PHE A 51 5.98 12.58 5.79
N ILE A 52 4.68 12.52 5.50
CA ILE A 52 3.65 13.23 6.28
C ILE A 52 2.75 12.24 7.02
N TYR A 53 2.29 12.64 8.22
CA TYR A 53 1.37 11.83 9.01
C TYR A 53 0.00 11.75 8.34
N THR A 54 -0.54 10.53 8.26
CA THR A 54 -1.89 10.25 7.76
C THR A 54 -2.84 9.85 8.89
N GLU A 55 -2.32 9.21 9.93
CA GLU A 55 -3.05 8.87 11.16
C GLU A 55 -2.10 8.87 12.37
N SER A 56 -2.59 9.20 13.56
CA SER A 56 -1.79 9.12 14.79
C SER A 56 -2.64 8.56 15.93
N ARG A 57 -2.22 7.40 16.46
CA ARG A 57 -2.83 6.73 17.61
C ARG A 57 -1.92 6.84 18.83
N LYS A 58 -2.29 6.22 19.94
CA LYS A 58 -1.48 6.24 21.16
C LYS A 58 -0.13 5.54 20.95
N ASP A 59 -0.17 4.31 20.43
CA ASP A 59 1.00 3.43 20.40
C ASP A 59 1.77 3.47 19.08
N TYR A 60 1.11 3.90 17.99
CA TYR A 60 1.72 4.00 16.66
C TYR A 60 1.13 5.16 15.86
N ALA A 61 1.79 5.51 14.77
CA ALA A 61 1.29 6.44 13.76
C ALA A 61 1.44 5.85 12.35
N GLU A 62 0.75 6.44 11.41
CA GLU A 62 0.84 6.10 9.99
C GLU A 62 1.24 7.33 9.19
N GLY A 63 1.94 7.10 8.09
CA GLY A 63 2.41 8.14 7.20
C GLY A 63 2.44 7.69 5.75
N LYS A 64 2.73 8.65 4.86
CA LYS A 64 3.03 8.38 3.46
C LYS A 64 4.26 9.18 3.04
N VAL A 65 5.11 8.57 2.21
CA VAL A 65 6.24 9.27 1.60
C VAL A 65 5.72 10.45 0.77
N VAL A 66 6.41 11.58 0.88
CA VAL A 66 6.23 12.76 0.03
C VAL A 66 7.47 13.06 -0.80
N THR A 67 8.66 12.76 -0.25
CA THR A 67 9.94 12.93 -0.95
C THR A 67 10.83 11.73 -0.66
N LEU A 68 11.49 11.20 -1.70
CA LEU A 68 12.55 10.21 -1.55
C LEU A 68 13.91 10.94 -1.68
N SER A 69 14.71 10.91 -0.62
CA SER A 69 16.08 11.45 -0.64
C SER A 69 17.09 10.40 -1.11
N SER A 70 16.85 9.13 -0.79
CA SER A 70 17.58 7.99 -1.34
C SER A 70 16.61 6.88 -1.73
N ARG A 71 16.98 6.10 -2.76
CA ARG A 71 16.18 4.98 -3.29
C ARG A 71 16.88 3.67 -2.99
N ALA A 72 16.13 2.67 -2.52
CA ALA A 72 16.64 1.32 -2.37
C ALA A 72 16.91 0.68 -3.75
N ALA A 73 17.83 -0.28 -3.80
CA ALA A 73 18.19 -0.97 -5.05
C ALA A 73 16.99 -1.69 -5.70
N ASP A 74 16.08 -2.21 -4.88
CA ASP A 74 14.89 -2.95 -5.32
C ASP A 74 13.70 -2.04 -5.65
N ARG A 75 13.84 -0.71 -5.58
CA ARG A 75 12.76 0.23 -5.90
C ARG A 75 12.59 0.37 -7.42
N VAL A 76 11.34 0.26 -7.87
CA VAL A 76 10.91 0.61 -9.24
C VAL A 76 9.81 1.65 -9.20
N ASP A 77 9.59 2.33 -10.32
CA ASP A 77 8.42 3.18 -10.48
C ASP A 77 7.18 2.31 -10.70
N ALA A 78 6.08 2.63 -10.02
CA ALA A 78 4.85 1.87 -10.12
C ALA A 78 4.25 1.99 -11.53
N LEU A 79 3.95 0.85 -12.16
CA LEU A 79 3.40 0.82 -13.52
C LEU A 79 1.95 1.31 -13.58
N CYS A 80 1.17 1.14 -12.50
CA CYS A 80 -0.20 1.64 -12.45
C CYS A 80 -0.20 3.13 -12.06
N SER A 81 -0.73 3.98 -12.94
CA SER A 81 -0.92 5.41 -12.69
C SER A 81 -1.80 5.71 -11.47
N HIS A 82 -2.64 4.76 -11.07
CA HIS A 82 -3.55 4.88 -9.93
C HIS A 82 -2.92 4.43 -8.59
N TYR A 83 -1.68 3.97 -8.61
CA TYR A 83 -0.96 3.59 -7.40
C TYR A 83 -0.77 4.80 -6.46
N GLY A 84 -0.74 4.54 -5.16
CA GLY A 84 -0.77 5.57 -4.11
C GLY A 84 -2.16 6.15 -3.80
N VAL A 85 -3.06 6.26 -4.78
CA VAL A 85 -4.47 6.66 -4.55
C VAL A 85 -5.37 5.44 -4.34
N CYS A 86 -5.34 4.49 -5.28
CA CYS A 86 -6.12 3.27 -5.22
C CYS A 86 -5.58 2.34 -4.13
N GLY A 87 -6.45 1.87 -3.24
CA GLY A 87 -6.09 0.94 -2.15
C GLY A 87 -5.93 -0.52 -2.60
N GLY A 88 -5.83 -0.79 -3.90
CA GLY A 88 -5.83 -2.15 -4.45
C GLY A 88 -4.49 -2.89 -4.37
N CYS A 89 -3.36 -2.17 -4.37
CA CYS A 89 -2.02 -2.76 -4.37
C CYS A 89 -1.13 -2.09 -3.31
N SER A 90 -0.20 -2.87 -2.73
CA SER A 90 0.75 -2.38 -1.71
C SER A 90 2.19 -2.27 -2.19
N PHE A 91 2.61 -3.07 -3.17
CA PHE A 91 4.04 -3.27 -3.48
C PHE A 91 4.48 -2.81 -4.89
N GLN A 92 3.69 -2.03 -5.62
CA GLN A 92 4.06 -1.69 -7.01
C GLN A 92 5.33 -0.84 -7.14
N HIS A 93 5.81 -0.24 -6.05
CA HIS A 93 7.09 0.48 -6.00
C HIS A 93 8.30 -0.44 -5.78
N VAL A 94 8.10 -1.76 -5.79
CA VAL A 94 9.12 -2.78 -5.54
C VAL A 94 9.23 -3.67 -6.76
N GLU A 95 10.46 -3.96 -7.18
CA GLU A 95 10.71 -4.92 -8.26
C GLU A 95 10.03 -6.27 -7.94
N SER A 96 9.45 -6.91 -8.94
CA SER A 96 8.65 -8.14 -8.79
C SER A 96 9.37 -9.32 -8.10
N SER A 97 10.62 -9.62 -8.45
CA SER A 97 11.45 -10.61 -7.78
C SER A 97 11.78 -10.21 -6.34
N ALA A 98 12.00 -8.91 -6.08
CA ALA A 98 12.22 -8.39 -4.74
C ALA A 98 10.97 -8.55 -3.85
N GLN A 99 9.76 -8.38 -4.40
CA GLN A 99 8.52 -8.66 -3.68
C GLN A 99 8.43 -10.11 -3.21
N ILE A 100 8.96 -11.06 -3.99
CA ILE A 100 8.98 -12.48 -3.64
C ILE A 100 9.99 -12.72 -2.52
N ARG A 101 11.22 -12.20 -2.65
CA ARG A 101 12.26 -12.27 -1.60
C ARG A 101 11.77 -11.72 -0.27
N ILE A 102 11.19 -10.51 -0.27
CA ILE A 102 10.63 -9.88 0.93
C ILE A 102 9.59 -10.77 1.62
N LYS A 103 8.72 -11.44 0.86
CA LYS A 103 7.71 -12.36 1.42
C LYS A 103 8.34 -13.62 2.01
N GLN A 104 9.38 -14.15 1.38
CA GLN A 104 10.11 -15.30 1.90
C GLN A 104 10.86 -14.95 3.19
N ASP A 105 11.50 -13.78 3.24
CA ASP A 105 12.19 -13.29 4.45
C ASP A 105 11.20 -13.06 5.59
N LEU A 106 10.05 -12.46 5.29
CA LEU A 106 8.96 -12.28 6.26
C LEU A 106 8.44 -13.62 6.79
N LEU A 107 8.29 -14.62 5.91
CA LEU A 107 7.88 -15.96 6.31
C LEU A 107 8.90 -16.58 7.28
N ALA A 108 10.18 -16.56 6.91
CA ALA A 108 11.25 -17.09 7.75
C ALA A 108 11.33 -16.38 9.12
N GLU A 109 11.20 -15.05 9.15
CA GLU A 109 11.16 -14.25 10.38
C GLU A 109 9.99 -14.65 11.27
N GLN A 110 8.80 -14.85 10.69
CA GLN A 110 7.60 -15.23 11.43
C GLN A 110 7.72 -16.64 12.04
N PHE A 111 8.29 -17.62 11.32
CA PHE A 111 8.58 -18.94 11.87
C PHE A 111 9.47 -18.86 13.10
N LYS A 112 10.56 -18.10 13.01
CA LYS A 112 11.51 -17.92 14.10
C LYS A 112 10.92 -17.15 15.27
N ARG A 113 10.31 -16.00 15.02
CA ARG A 113 9.85 -15.07 16.06
C ARG A 113 8.55 -15.51 16.72
N ILE A 114 7.57 -15.93 15.94
CA ILE A 114 6.22 -16.30 16.41
C ILE A 114 6.18 -17.80 16.70
N GLY A 115 6.58 -18.62 15.72
CA GLY A 115 6.56 -20.07 15.83
C GLY A 115 7.61 -20.64 16.78
N LYS A 116 8.69 -19.88 17.09
CA LYS A 116 9.85 -20.34 17.87
C LYS A 116 10.51 -21.58 17.25
N VAL A 117 10.46 -21.69 15.94
CA VAL A 117 11.03 -22.80 15.15
C VAL A 117 11.92 -22.21 14.07
N GLU A 118 13.12 -22.77 13.92
CA GLU A 118 13.98 -22.48 12.76
C GLU A 118 13.45 -23.25 11.56
N MET A 119 13.26 -22.56 10.44
CA MET A 119 12.74 -23.19 9.24
C MET A 119 13.84 -24.04 8.60
N PRO A 120 13.64 -25.37 8.46
CA PRO A 120 14.71 -26.26 8.02
C PRO A 120 15.11 -26.04 6.56
N GLU A 121 14.15 -25.64 5.72
CA GLU A 121 14.37 -25.35 4.30
C GLU A 121 13.36 -24.31 3.82
N LEU A 122 13.84 -23.34 3.01
CA LEU A 122 12.98 -22.41 2.27
C LEU A 122 12.85 -22.91 0.83
N TRP A 123 11.68 -23.41 0.46
CA TRP A 123 11.43 -23.85 -0.91
C TRP A 123 11.37 -22.69 -1.90
N GLN A 124 11.66 -23.02 -3.16
CA GLN A 124 11.49 -22.09 -4.27
C GLN A 124 10.02 -21.64 -4.37
N PRO A 125 9.78 -20.33 -4.58
CA PRO A 125 8.44 -19.79 -4.61
C PRO A 125 7.71 -20.27 -5.87
N LEU A 126 6.40 -20.50 -5.74
CA LEU A 126 5.54 -20.68 -6.90
C LEU A 126 5.21 -19.33 -7.50
N GLU A 127 5.62 -19.13 -8.75
CA GLU A 127 5.47 -17.86 -9.46
C GLU A 127 4.36 -17.91 -10.51
N GLY A 128 3.86 -16.74 -10.87
CA GLY A 128 2.85 -16.56 -11.90
C GLY A 128 2.96 -15.17 -12.51
N PRO A 129 2.07 -14.83 -13.46
CA PRO A 129 2.11 -13.52 -14.12
C PRO A 129 2.02 -12.38 -13.10
N HIS A 130 2.91 -11.40 -13.22
CA HIS A 130 2.90 -10.21 -12.34
C HIS A 130 1.70 -9.29 -12.63
N TRP A 131 1.22 -9.28 -13.88
CA TRP A 131 0.09 -8.47 -14.35
C TRP A 131 -1.05 -9.35 -14.89
N GLY A 132 -2.26 -8.80 -14.95
CA GLY A 132 -3.43 -9.49 -15.50
C GLY A 132 -3.88 -10.74 -14.73
N TYR A 133 -3.29 -11.04 -13.56
CA TYR A 133 -3.52 -12.27 -12.83
C TYR A 133 -4.89 -12.30 -12.11
N ARG A 134 -5.47 -11.15 -11.77
CA ARG A 134 -6.69 -11.06 -10.97
C ARG A 134 -7.92 -11.30 -11.84
N ARG A 135 -8.53 -12.48 -11.70
CA ARG A 135 -9.73 -12.91 -12.42
C ARG A 135 -11.04 -12.61 -11.71
N LYS A 136 -10.99 -12.28 -10.41
CA LYS A 136 -12.17 -11.94 -9.59
C LYS A 136 -11.95 -10.61 -8.87
N ALA A 137 -12.91 -9.71 -8.98
CA ALA A 137 -12.92 -8.44 -8.30
C ALA A 137 -14.32 -8.10 -7.77
N ARG A 138 -14.37 -7.47 -6.60
CA ARG A 138 -15.57 -6.78 -6.12
C ARG A 138 -15.34 -5.29 -6.34
N MET A 139 -16.03 -4.72 -7.30
CA MET A 139 -15.92 -3.31 -7.65
C MET A 139 -17.07 -2.55 -6.98
N GLY A 140 -16.77 -1.36 -6.47
CA GLY A 140 -17.80 -0.41 -6.11
C GLY A 140 -18.27 0.34 -7.36
N VAL A 141 -19.56 0.65 -7.38
CA VAL A 141 -20.20 1.44 -8.42
C VAL A 141 -20.87 2.62 -7.74
N LYS A 142 -20.56 3.84 -8.19
CA LYS A 142 -21.13 5.06 -7.59
C LYS A 142 -21.24 6.18 -8.60
N TYR A 143 -22.43 6.73 -8.76
CA TYR A 143 -22.62 7.99 -9.48
C TYR A 143 -22.05 9.17 -8.67
N VAL A 144 -21.21 9.99 -9.29
CA VAL A 144 -20.60 11.17 -8.69
C VAL A 144 -21.11 12.41 -9.42
N ALA A 145 -22.10 13.09 -8.83
CA ALA A 145 -22.77 14.25 -9.42
C ALA A 145 -21.79 15.36 -9.86
N LYS A 146 -20.77 15.66 -9.04
CA LYS A 146 -19.75 16.67 -9.39
C LYS A 146 -18.95 16.36 -10.65
N LYS A 147 -18.86 15.08 -11.03
CA LYS A 147 -18.13 14.61 -12.21
C LYS A 147 -19.08 14.20 -13.35
N ASN A 148 -20.38 14.26 -13.08
CA ASN A 148 -21.44 13.80 -13.97
C ASN A 148 -21.17 12.40 -14.59
N ARG A 149 -20.64 11.46 -13.80
CA ARG A 149 -20.35 10.10 -14.27
C ARG A 149 -20.43 9.05 -13.16
N VAL A 150 -20.61 7.80 -13.56
CA VAL A 150 -20.49 6.64 -12.67
C VAL A 150 -19.03 6.23 -12.56
N LEU A 151 -18.53 6.14 -11.33
CA LEU A 151 -17.23 5.54 -11.05
C LEU A 151 -17.40 4.05 -10.80
N VAL A 152 -16.61 3.25 -11.50
CA VAL A 152 -16.49 1.80 -11.30
C VAL A 152 -15.05 1.51 -10.92
N GLY A 153 -14.84 0.94 -9.74
CA GLY A 153 -13.47 0.67 -9.30
C GLY A 153 -13.34 0.21 -7.86
N PHE A 154 -12.20 0.55 -7.26
CA PHE A 154 -11.86 0.17 -5.89
C PHE A 154 -11.90 1.37 -4.96
N ARG A 155 -11.81 1.11 -3.65
CA ARG A 155 -11.73 2.19 -2.66
C ARG A 155 -10.36 2.84 -2.68
N GLU A 156 -10.33 4.12 -2.39
CA GLU A 156 -9.11 4.86 -2.08
C GLU A 156 -8.43 4.27 -0.85
N ARG A 157 -7.11 4.42 -0.77
CA ARG A 157 -6.32 3.98 0.37
C ARG A 157 -6.77 4.73 1.62
N ARG A 158 -7.17 3.98 2.66
CA ARG A 158 -7.68 4.49 3.96
C ARG A 158 -8.90 5.41 3.88
N HIS A 159 -9.56 5.52 2.74
CA HIS A 159 -10.74 6.36 2.57
C HIS A 159 -11.93 5.54 2.08
N PRO A 160 -13.17 5.89 2.50
CA PRO A 160 -14.36 5.18 2.06
C PRO A 160 -14.76 5.51 0.62
N TYR A 161 -14.11 6.49 -0.01
CA TYR A 161 -14.38 6.95 -1.37
C TYR A 161 -13.90 5.94 -2.40
N LEU A 162 -14.52 5.96 -3.59
CA LEU A 162 -14.02 5.21 -4.73
C LEU A 162 -12.91 6.00 -5.40
N ALA A 163 -11.79 5.32 -5.63
CA ALA A 163 -10.68 5.86 -6.39
C ALA A 163 -11.16 6.06 -7.83
N GLU A 164 -10.82 7.23 -8.38
CA GLU A 164 -11.03 7.54 -9.78
C GLU A 164 -9.98 6.80 -10.60
N ILE A 165 -10.35 5.63 -11.13
CA ILE A 165 -9.48 4.79 -11.93
C ILE A 165 -10.12 4.55 -13.30
N ASP A 166 -9.30 4.55 -14.34
CA ASP A 166 -9.71 4.23 -15.71
C ASP A 166 -9.42 2.77 -16.10
N SER A 167 -8.48 2.15 -15.39
CA SER A 167 -7.95 0.84 -15.71
C SER A 167 -7.32 0.19 -14.48
N CYS A 168 -7.11 -1.13 -14.56
CA CYS A 168 -6.46 -1.92 -13.53
C CYS A 168 -5.59 -3.01 -14.16
N ILE A 169 -4.28 -2.76 -14.24
CA ILE A 169 -3.31 -3.63 -14.93
C ILE A 169 -3.09 -4.99 -14.25
N VAL A 170 -3.40 -5.12 -12.96
CA VAL A 170 -3.37 -6.42 -12.25
C VAL A 170 -4.61 -7.26 -12.55
N MET A 171 -5.67 -6.66 -13.08
CA MET A 171 -6.91 -7.35 -13.43
C MET A 171 -6.86 -7.89 -14.85
N HIS A 172 -7.54 -9.01 -15.08
CA HIS A 172 -7.58 -9.63 -16.40
C HIS A 172 -8.03 -8.61 -17.47
N PRO A 173 -7.32 -8.49 -18.62
CA PRO A 173 -7.54 -7.40 -19.58
C PRO A 173 -8.97 -7.23 -20.08
N ILE A 174 -9.74 -8.33 -20.17
CA ILE A 174 -11.16 -8.32 -20.53
C ILE A 174 -11.99 -7.33 -19.70
N VAL A 175 -11.65 -7.16 -18.42
CA VAL A 175 -12.33 -6.22 -17.50
C VAL A 175 -11.41 -5.05 -17.15
N GLY A 176 -10.12 -5.33 -16.88
CA GLY A 176 -9.16 -4.34 -16.37
C GLY A 176 -8.96 -3.12 -17.26
N THR A 177 -9.16 -3.24 -18.57
CA THR A 177 -9.00 -2.14 -19.53
C THR A 177 -10.31 -1.38 -19.81
N LYS A 178 -11.43 -1.83 -19.24
CA LYS A 178 -12.79 -1.38 -19.62
C LYS A 178 -13.55 -0.73 -18.46
N LEU A 179 -12.87 -0.21 -17.44
CA LEU A 179 -13.56 0.34 -16.27
C LEU A 179 -14.43 1.56 -16.60
N ILE A 180 -13.98 2.41 -17.52
CA ILE A 180 -14.77 3.56 -18.00
C ILE A 180 -16.05 3.05 -18.70
N ALA A 181 -15.91 2.12 -19.64
CA ALA A 181 -17.04 1.57 -20.38
C ALA A 181 -18.09 0.92 -19.46
N LEU A 182 -17.66 0.25 -18.38
CA LEU A 182 -18.57 -0.31 -17.38
C LEU A 182 -19.39 0.75 -16.62
N GLY A 183 -18.92 1.99 -16.55
CA GLY A 183 -19.65 3.10 -15.94
C GLY A 183 -20.62 3.81 -16.90
N GLU A 184 -20.50 3.57 -18.19
CA GLU A 184 -21.36 4.15 -19.24
C GLU A 184 -22.54 3.23 -19.60
N MET A 185 -22.52 1.98 -19.12
CA MET A 185 -23.62 1.01 -19.22
C MET A 185 -24.78 1.36 -18.28
#